data_AF-N8QHU8-F1
#
_entry.id   AF-N8QHU8-F1
#
_cell.length_a   1.000
_cell.length_b   1.000
_cell.length_c   1.000
_cell.angle_alpha   90.00
_cell.angle_beta   90.00
_cell.angle_gamma   90.00
#
_symmetry.space_group_name_H-M   'P 1'
#
loop_
_entity.id
_entity.type
_entity.pdbx_description
1 polymer ?
#
loop_
_entity_poly.entity_id
_entity_poly.type
_entity_poly.pdbx_seq_one_letter_code
_entity_poly.pdbx_strand_id
1 'polypeptide(L)'
;MIKIKDMDSFKLSYMYFFPVVFFPFLNIYQYRNNPDIKTWLFSNLLISITVILVPLFLALNMLITKFLYQDQDKKSEYNSMGLGLLCLIFLMASNFYQFQKFSPGTDLTIDYYRMALMVSFLIGCFISSLWFTLKYKKYSKKYALDFNPRTQRFMLSALPPFLIAITVLFSV
;
A
#
# COMPACT_ATOMS: atom_id res chain seq x y z
N MET A 1 -14.38 -24.48 -15.18
CA MET A 1 -14.85 -23.82 -13.94
C MET A 1 -13.64 -23.57 -13.07
N ILE A 2 -13.00 -22.40 -13.19
CA ILE A 2 -11.87 -22.02 -12.32
C ILE A 2 -12.43 -21.98 -10.90
N LYS A 3 -11.86 -22.76 -9.97
CA LYS A 3 -12.35 -22.81 -8.59
C LYS A 3 -12.29 -21.39 -8.03
N ILE A 4 -13.32 -20.97 -7.30
CA ILE A 4 -13.43 -19.63 -6.68
C ILE A 4 -12.14 -19.25 -5.91
N LYS A 5 -11.48 -20.24 -5.31
CA LYS A 5 -10.20 -20.10 -4.60
C LYS A 5 -9.02 -19.67 -5.50
N ASP A 6 -9.00 -20.13 -6.75
CA ASP A 6 -7.98 -19.77 -7.74
C ASP A 6 -8.23 -18.36 -8.28
N MET A 7 -9.50 -17.94 -8.36
CA MET A 7 -9.88 -16.59 -8.80
C MET A 7 -9.46 -15.52 -7.80
N ASP A 8 -9.59 -15.77 -6.50
CA ASP A 8 -9.13 -14.84 -5.46
C ASP A 8 -7.61 -14.72 -5.44
N SER A 9 -6.89 -15.83 -5.58
CA SER A 9 -5.42 -15.84 -5.73
C SER A 9 -4.97 -15.07 -6.97
N PHE A 10 -5.65 -15.28 -8.11
CA PHE A 10 -5.35 -14.59 -9.36
C PHE A 10 -5.62 -13.08 -9.28
N LYS A 11 -6.74 -12.67 -8.69
CA LYS A 11 -7.05 -11.24 -8.45
C LYS A 11 -6.01 -10.59 -7.55
N LEU A 12 -5.57 -11.31 -6.52
CA LEU A 12 -4.53 -10.85 -5.61
C LEU A 12 -3.23 -10.61 -6.36
N SER A 13 -2.76 -11.63 -7.10
CA SER A 13 -1.58 -11.52 -7.95
C SER A 13 -1.71 -10.37 -8.94
N TYR A 14 -2.84 -10.21 -9.61
CA TYR A 14 -3.06 -9.12 -10.56
C TYR A 14 -2.97 -7.73 -9.91
N MET A 15 -3.62 -7.55 -8.74
CA MET A 15 -3.64 -6.29 -8.02
C MET A 15 -2.24 -5.85 -7.53
N TYR A 16 -1.38 -6.82 -7.21
CA TYR A 16 0.00 -6.55 -6.79
C TYR A 16 1.01 -6.50 -7.94
N PHE A 17 0.83 -7.29 -8.99
CA PHE A 17 1.80 -7.40 -10.08
C PHE A 17 1.64 -6.27 -11.11
N PHE A 18 0.41 -5.78 -11.32
CA PHE A 18 0.16 -4.68 -12.25
C PHE A 18 0.92 -3.39 -11.87
N PRO A 19 0.88 -2.92 -10.61
CA PRO A 19 1.64 -1.75 -10.19
C PRO A 19 3.16 -1.94 -10.33
N VAL A 20 3.63 -3.15 -10.02
CA VAL A 20 5.06 -3.49 -9.98
C VAL A 20 5.68 -3.54 -11.37
N VAL A 21 4.95 -4.02 -12.37
CA VAL A 21 5.46 -4.14 -13.75
C VAL A 21 5.24 -2.85 -14.51
N PHE A 22 4.03 -2.28 -14.48
CA PHE A 22 3.67 -1.22 -15.40
C PHE A 22 4.17 0.17 -14.98
N PHE A 23 4.24 0.49 -13.69
CA PHE A 23 4.68 1.82 -13.25
C PHE A 23 6.15 2.10 -13.59
N PRO A 24 7.09 1.15 -13.41
CA PRO A 24 8.48 1.36 -13.85
C PRO A 24 8.60 1.63 -15.36
N PHE A 25 7.80 0.98 -16.21
CA PHE A 25 7.82 1.23 -17.66
C PHE A 25 7.15 2.55 -18.04
N LEU A 26 6.01 2.86 -17.42
CA LEU A 26 5.34 4.16 -17.59
C LEU A 26 6.28 5.30 -17.17
N ASN A 27 7.09 5.07 -16.13
CA ASN A 27 8.06 6.04 -15.64
C ASN A 27 9.07 6.44 -16.71
N ILE A 28 9.68 5.46 -17.39
CA ILE A 28 10.69 5.72 -18.41
C ILE A 28 10.09 6.46 -19.62
N TYR A 29 8.88 6.07 -20.04
CA TYR A 29 8.21 6.70 -21.18
C TYR A 29 7.85 8.17 -20.91
N GLN A 30 7.28 8.45 -19.74
CA GLN A 30 6.83 9.79 -19.38
C GLN A 30 7.97 10.72 -18.99
N TYR A 31 9.07 10.21 -18.41
CA TYR A 31 10.30 10.97 -18.17
C TYR A 31 10.81 11.67 -19.44
N ARG A 32 10.74 10.99 -20.59
CA ARG A 32 11.22 11.54 -21.87
C ARG A 32 10.38 12.72 -22.38
N ASN A 33 9.12 12.81 -21.95
CA ASN A 33 8.13 13.69 -22.57
C ASN A 33 7.61 14.80 -21.63
N ASN A 34 7.93 14.77 -20.33
CA ASN A 34 7.41 15.72 -19.34
C ASN A 34 8.40 16.85 -19.02
N PRO A 35 7.98 18.13 -19.08
CA PRO A 35 8.81 19.27 -18.70
C PRO A 35 8.95 19.45 -17.18
N ASP A 36 7.99 18.96 -16.37
CA ASP A 36 8.06 18.99 -14.90
C ASP A 36 8.32 17.58 -14.31
N ILE A 37 9.60 17.22 -14.30
CA ILE A 37 10.08 15.89 -13.89
C ILE A 37 9.94 15.68 -12.37
N LYS A 38 10.06 16.74 -11.56
CA LYS A 38 10.06 16.65 -10.09
C LYS A 38 8.69 16.22 -9.56
N THR A 39 7.65 16.98 -9.90
CA THR A 39 6.28 16.74 -9.44
C THR A 39 5.75 15.41 -9.96
N TRP A 40 6.12 15.08 -11.20
CA TRP A 40 5.72 13.84 -11.84
C TRP A 40 6.37 12.61 -11.17
N LEU A 41 7.69 12.61 -10.92
CA LEU A 41 8.35 11.48 -10.26
C LEU A 41 7.80 11.29 -8.84
N PHE A 42 7.61 12.40 -8.11
CA PHE A 42 7.01 12.37 -6.77
C PHE A 42 5.63 11.71 -6.79
N SER A 43 4.75 12.13 -7.69
CA SER A 43 3.38 11.61 -7.80
C SER A 43 3.36 10.13 -8.18
N ASN A 44 4.21 9.69 -9.12
CA ASN A 44 4.26 8.29 -9.54
C ASN A 44 4.84 7.37 -8.45
N LEU A 45 5.89 7.81 -7.76
CA LEU A 45 6.42 7.11 -6.59
C LEU A 45 5.34 6.98 -5.51
N LEU A 46 4.65 8.08 -5.24
CA LEU A 46 3.59 8.12 -4.22
C LEU A 46 2.47 7.13 -4.54
N ILE A 47 1.92 7.19 -5.75
CA ILE A 47 0.78 6.36 -6.15
C ILE A 47 1.18 4.88 -6.20
N SER A 48 2.29 4.56 -6.88
CA SER A 48 2.71 3.16 -7.08
C SER A 48 2.94 2.43 -5.76
N ILE A 49 3.58 3.10 -4.80
CA ILE A 49 3.87 2.53 -3.48
C ILE A 49 2.59 2.43 -2.65
N THR A 50 1.74 3.45 -2.66
CA THR A 50 0.45 3.44 -1.95
C THR A 50 -0.43 2.27 -2.39
N VAL A 51 -0.52 2.00 -3.69
CA VAL A 51 -1.37 0.91 -4.24
C VAL A 51 -0.94 -0.46 -3.71
N ILE A 52 0.34 -0.69 -3.45
CA ILE A 52 0.85 -1.94 -2.85
C ILE A 52 0.65 -1.96 -1.33
N LEU A 53 0.86 -0.82 -0.66
CA LEU A 53 0.76 -0.72 0.79
C LEU A 53 -0.66 -0.92 1.31
N VAL A 54 -1.69 -0.43 0.60
CA VAL A 54 -3.10 -0.58 1.01
C VAL A 54 -3.51 -2.04 1.23
N PRO A 55 -3.38 -2.96 0.25
CA PRO A 55 -3.74 -4.36 0.44
C PRO A 55 -2.77 -5.07 1.40
N LEU A 56 -1.49 -4.68 1.47
CA LEU A 56 -0.52 -5.24 2.42
C LEU A 56 -0.93 -4.96 3.88
N PHE A 57 -1.25 -3.71 4.22
CA PHE A 57 -1.70 -3.35 5.55
C PHE A 57 -3.07 -3.95 5.89
N LEU A 58 -3.97 -4.05 4.91
CA LEU A 58 -5.25 -4.72 5.09
C LEU A 58 -5.07 -6.20 5.44
N ALA A 59 -4.15 -6.91 4.76
CA ALA A 59 -3.82 -8.29 5.06
C ALA A 59 -3.22 -8.45 6.47
N LEU A 60 -2.32 -7.54 6.86
CA LEU A 60 -1.69 -7.53 8.18
C LEU A 60 -2.72 -7.29 9.31
N ASN A 61 -3.63 -6.33 9.14
CA ASN A 61 -4.69 -6.06 10.11
C ASN A 61 -5.68 -7.23 10.25
N MET A 62 -6.03 -7.88 9.13
CA MET A 62 -6.86 -9.08 9.15
C MET A 62 -6.15 -10.26 9.81
N LEU A 63 -4.84 -10.43 9.59
CA LEU A 63 -4.04 -11.48 10.22
C LEU A 63 -4.01 -11.30 11.74
N ILE A 64 -3.77 -10.08 12.23
CA ILE A 64 -3.80 -9.76 13.67
C ILE A 64 -5.20 -10.07 14.24
N THR A 65 -6.25 -9.68 13.52
CA THR A 65 -7.64 -9.93 13.94
C THR A 65 -7.91 -11.44 14.07
N LYS A 66 -7.53 -12.23 13.06
CA LYS A 66 -7.67 -13.68 13.08
C LYS A 66 -6.84 -14.32 14.18
N PHE A 67 -5.67 -13.77 14.49
CA PHE A 67 -4.85 -14.21 15.62
C PHE A 67 -5.56 -13.96 16.96
N LEU A 68 -6.12 -12.76 17.16
CA LEU A 68 -6.86 -12.40 18.37
C LEU A 68 -8.11 -13.25 18.58
N TYR A 69 -8.78 -13.67 17.49
CA TYR A 69 -9.96 -14.54 17.55
C TYR A 69 -9.65 -16.03 17.43
N GLN A 70 -8.37 -16.42 17.44
CA GLN A 70 -7.92 -17.81 17.32
C GLN A 70 -8.48 -18.55 16.08
N ASP A 71 -8.77 -17.83 15.00
CA ASP A 71 -9.22 -18.43 13.73
C ASP A 71 -8.06 -19.22 13.11
N GLN A 72 -8.31 -20.46 12.66
CA GLN A 72 -7.29 -21.32 12.07
C GLN A 72 -7.02 -21.02 10.58
N ASP A 73 -7.98 -20.44 9.85
CA ASP A 73 -7.80 -20.14 8.43
C ASP A 73 -7.04 -18.82 8.22
N LYS A 74 -5.72 -18.86 8.29
CA LYS A 74 -4.83 -17.68 8.10
C LYS A 74 -4.04 -17.71 6.78
N LYS A 75 -4.21 -18.77 5.98
CA LYS A 75 -3.34 -19.06 4.82
C LYS A 75 -3.43 -17.95 3.75
N SER A 76 -4.62 -17.41 3.54
CA SER A 76 -4.83 -16.33 2.56
C SER A 76 -4.11 -15.05 2.97
N GLU A 77 -4.15 -14.67 4.25
CA GLU A 77 -3.49 -13.48 4.77
C GLU A 77 -1.97 -13.61 4.71
N TYR A 78 -1.40 -14.77 5.05
CA TYR A 78 0.04 -15.00 4.92
C TYR A 78 0.51 -14.90 3.46
N ASN A 79 -0.21 -15.51 2.53
CA ASN A 79 0.11 -15.42 1.11
C ASN A 79 0.04 -13.97 0.60
N SER A 80 -0.98 -13.22 1.02
CA SER A 80 -1.13 -11.82 0.64
C SER A 80 -0.05 -10.93 1.24
N MET A 81 0.35 -11.18 2.48
CA MET A 81 1.42 -10.43 3.13
C MET A 81 2.76 -10.73 2.47
N GLY A 82 3.08 -11.99 2.21
CA GLY A 82 4.31 -12.39 1.54
C GLY A 82 4.42 -11.80 0.13
N LEU A 83 3.34 -11.90 -0.66
CA LEU A 83 3.30 -11.36 -2.01
C LEU A 83 3.36 -9.82 -2.01
N GLY A 84 2.65 -9.16 -1.10
CA GLY A 84 2.70 -7.71 -0.95
C GLY A 84 4.08 -7.17 -0.53
N LEU A 85 4.78 -7.86 0.38
CA LEU A 85 6.15 -7.50 0.75
C LEU A 85 7.14 -7.67 -0.41
N LEU A 86 7.03 -8.77 -1.16
CA LEU A 86 7.89 -9.03 -2.31
C LEU A 86 7.69 -7.94 -3.39
N CYS A 87 6.43 -7.60 -3.67
CA CYS A 87 6.08 -6.53 -4.60
C CYS A 87 6.58 -5.16 -4.13
N LEU A 88 6.47 -4.84 -2.84
CA LEU A 88 6.98 -3.59 -2.27
C LEU A 88 8.50 -3.47 -2.41
N ILE A 89 9.24 -4.54 -2.09
CA ILE A 89 10.70 -4.57 -2.21
C ILE A 89 11.11 -4.38 -3.67
N PHE A 90 10.49 -5.12 -4.60
CA PHE A 90 10.81 -5.01 -6.02
C PHE A 90 10.53 -3.61 -6.56
N LEU A 91 9.37 -3.03 -6.21
CA LEU A 91 9.00 -1.69 -6.65
C LEU A 91 9.96 -0.63 -6.08
N MET A 92 10.30 -0.70 -4.79
CA MET A 92 11.28 0.21 -4.19
C MET A 92 12.65 0.10 -4.85
N ALA A 93 13.15 -1.13 -5.10
CA ALA A 93 14.43 -1.33 -5.77
C ALA A 93 14.43 -0.77 -7.20
N SER A 94 13.35 -1.02 -7.96
CA SER A 94 13.18 -0.52 -9.33
C SER A 94 13.13 1.01 -9.37
N ASN A 95 12.34 1.61 -8.49
CA ASN A 95 12.18 3.05 -8.38
C ASN A 95 13.47 3.75 -7.91
N PHE A 96 14.20 3.15 -6.97
CA PHE A 96 15.48 3.67 -6.51
C PHE A 96 16.55 3.61 -7.61
N TYR A 97 16.59 2.52 -8.37
CA TYR A 97 17.47 2.40 -9.55
C TYR A 97 17.16 3.48 -10.59
N GLN A 98 15.87 3.69 -10.90
CA GLN A 98 15.45 4.75 -11.82
C GLN A 98 15.84 6.13 -11.31
N PHE A 99 15.62 6.42 -10.03
CA PHE A 99 16.04 7.68 -9.41
C PHE A 99 17.54 7.90 -9.59
N GLN A 100 18.40 6.92 -9.30
CA GLN A 100 19.85 7.06 -9.50
C GLN A 100 20.25 7.24 -10.96
N LYS A 101 19.52 6.63 -11.90
CA LYS A 101 19.83 6.72 -13.32
C LYS A 101 19.42 8.05 -13.94
N PHE A 102 18.33 8.65 -13.46
CA PHE A 102 17.73 9.86 -14.05
C PHE A 102 17.98 11.15 -13.24
N SER A 103 18.43 11.05 -12.00
CA SER A 103 18.82 12.23 -11.19
C SER A 103 20.11 12.96 -11.62
N PRO A 104 21.14 12.33 -12.22
CA PRO A 104 22.37 13.03 -12.59
C PRO A 104 22.11 14.16 -13.58
N GLY A 105 22.60 15.37 -13.26
CA GLY A 105 22.41 16.56 -14.09
C GLY A 105 21.03 17.22 -13.95
N THR A 106 20.23 16.82 -12.96
CA THR A 106 18.94 17.43 -12.62
C THR A 106 18.93 17.97 -11.19
N ASP A 107 17.98 18.84 -10.88
CA ASP A 107 17.77 19.35 -9.51
C ASP A 107 16.98 18.38 -8.60
N LEU A 108 16.89 17.08 -8.96
CA LEU A 108 16.19 16.09 -8.14
C LEU A 108 17.04 15.69 -6.92
N THR A 109 16.51 15.99 -5.73
CA THR A 109 17.11 15.56 -4.47
C THR A 109 16.49 14.25 -3.99
N ILE A 110 17.26 13.48 -3.21
CA ILE A 110 16.80 12.25 -2.56
C ILE A 110 15.65 12.50 -1.58
N ASP A 111 15.48 13.74 -1.11
CA ASP A 111 14.44 14.10 -0.16
C ASP A 111 13.04 13.98 -0.77
N TYR A 112 12.86 14.26 -2.06
CA TYR A 112 11.60 14.00 -2.75
C TYR A 112 11.23 12.51 -2.75
N TYR A 113 12.22 11.63 -2.95
CA TYR A 113 12.01 10.19 -2.90
C TYR A 113 11.60 9.72 -1.49
N ARG A 114 12.29 10.23 -0.45
CA ARG A 114 11.98 9.94 0.96
C ARG A 114 10.60 10.46 1.36
N MET A 115 10.26 11.66 0.93
CA MET A 115 8.96 12.27 1.19
C MET A 115 7.84 11.49 0.51
N ALA A 116 8.00 11.11 -0.76
CA ALA A 116 7.03 10.28 -1.47
C ALA A 116 6.80 8.94 -0.76
N LEU A 117 7.87 8.30 -0.28
CA LEU A 117 7.78 7.09 0.53
C LEU A 117 6.98 7.31 1.82
N MET A 118 7.34 8.31 2.64
CA MET A 118 6.65 8.58 3.90
C MET A 118 5.17 8.88 3.69
N VAL A 119 4.85 9.73 2.71
CA VAL A 119 3.47 10.08 2.38
C VAL A 119 2.69 8.85 1.90
N SER A 120 3.31 7.98 1.08
CA SER A 120 2.69 6.72 0.65
C SER A 120 2.35 5.80 1.82
N PHE A 121 3.26 5.70 2.79
CA PHE A 121 3.04 4.93 4.01
C PHE A 121 1.84 5.46 4.79
N LEU A 122 1.75 6.77 4.97
CA LEU A 122 0.65 7.39 5.70
C LEU A 122 -0.69 7.21 4.98
N ILE A 123 -0.75 7.45 3.67
CA ILE A 123 -1.96 7.26 2.86
C ILE A 123 -2.38 5.80 2.86
N GLY A 124 -1.43 4.88 2.66
CA GLY A 124 -1.67 3.44 2.71
C GLY A 124 -2.25 3.01 4.06
N CYS A 125 -1.67 3.46 5.16
CA CYS A 125 -2.16 3.21 6.51
C CYS A 125 -3.60 3.69 6.68
N PHE A 126 -3.91 4.89 6.22
CA PHE A 126 -5.25 5.45 6.35
C PHE A 126 -6.30 4.68 5.55
N ILE A 127 -6.07 4.51 4.25
CA ILE A 127 -7.01 3.82 3.36
C ILE A 127 -7.22 2.38 3.86
N SER A 128 -6.14 1.69 4.23
CA SER A 128 -6.23 0.34 4.77
C SER A 128 -7.02 0.28 6.07
N SER A 129 -6.93 1.29 6.93
CA SER A 129 -7.69 1.39 8.19
C SER A 129 -9.18 1.55 7.92
N LEU A 130 -9.58 2.42 7.00
CA LEU A 130 -10.98 2.58 6.59
C LEU A 130 -11.56 1.27 6.03
N TRP A 131 -10.82 0.64 5.13
CA TRP A 131 -11.23 -0.64 4.53
C TRP A 131 -11.29 -1.75 5.56
N PHE A 132 -10.34 -1.77 6.49
CA PHE A 132 -10.30 -2.71 7.60
C PHE A 132 -11.52 -2.55 8.50
N THR A 133 -11.94 -1.32 8.85
CA THR A 133 -13.16 -1.10 9.65
C THR A 133 -14.40 -1.72 8.99
N LEU A 134 -14.57 -1.54 7.68
CA LEU A 134 -15.68 -2.12 6.93
C LEU A 134 -15.61 -3.66 6.91
N LYS A 135 -14.42 -4.22 6.68
CA LYS A 135 -14.20 -5.67 6.65
C LYS A 135 -14.34 -6.30 8.03
N TYR A 136 -13.84 -5.65 9.07
CA TYR A 136 -13.95 -6.04 10.47
C TYR A 136 -15.39 -6.07 10.94
N LYS A 137 -16.20 -5.05 10.63
CA LYS A 137 -17.64 -5.03 10.98
C LYS A 137 -18.40 -6.22 10.38
N LYS A 138 -18.09 -6.60 9.13
CA LYS A 138 -18.65 -7.80 8.50
C LYS A 138 -18.14 -9.08 9.18
N TYR A 139 -16.86 -9.11 9.51
CA TYR A 139 -16.22 -10.26 10.16
C TYR A 139 -16.77 -10.49 11.59
N SER A 140 -16.82 -9.47 12.45
CA SER A 140 -17.35 -9.58 13.83
C SER A 140 -18.82 -10.04 13.86
N LYS A 141 -19.66 -9.56 12.92
CA LYS A 141 -21.04 -10.04 12.79
C LYS A 141 -21.14 -11.55 12.53
N LYS A 142 -20.21 -12.12 11.76
CA LYS A 142 -20.18 -13.57 11.45
C LYS A 142 -19.95 -14.42 12.70
N TYR A 143 -19.24 -13.89 13.69
CA TYR A 143 -18.93 -14.62 14.93
C TYR A 143 -19.84 -14.24 16.10
N ALA A 144 -20.87 -13.39 15.89
CA ALA A 144 -21.76 -12.89 16.95
C ALA A 144 -21.01 -12.29 18.16
N LEU A 145 -19.84 -11.71 17.92
CA LEU A 145 -18.97 -11.16 18.96
C LEU A 145 -19.18 -9.65 19.08
N ASP A 146 -19.32 -9.17 20.31
CA ASP A 146 -19.23 -7.75 20.63
C ASP A 146 -17.93 -7.15 20.08
N PHE A 147 -18.00 -5.90 19.63
CA PHE A 147 -16.85 -5.18 19.08
C PHE A 147 -15.70 -5.17 20.09
N ASN A 148 -14.52 -5.68 19.71
CA ASN A 148 -13.38 -5.71 20.60
C ASN A 148 -12.84 -4.28 20.80
N PRO A 149 -12.85 -3.74 22.03
CA PRO A 149 -12.42 -2.36 22.30
C PRO A 149 -10.93 -2.14 21.99
N ARG A 150 -10.08 -3.18 22.04
CA ARG A 150 -8.67 -3.08 21.62
C ARG A 150 -8.56 -2.82 20.11
N THR A 151 -9.37 -3.50 19.31
CA THR A 151 -9.38 -3.32 17.85
C THR A 151 -9.93 -1.95 17.45
N GLN A 152 -10.93 -1.44 18.16
CA GLN A 152 -11.45 -0.09 17.93
C GLN A 152 -10.42 1.00 18.24
N ARG A 153 -9.68 0.88 19.35
CA ARG A 153 -8.60 1.81 19.70
C ARG A 153 -7.47 1.79 18.67
N PHE A 154 -7.14 0.62 18.15
CA PHE A 154 -6.17 0.48 17.05
C PHE A 154 -6.66 1.17 15.77
N MET A 155 -7.94 1.04 15.39
CA MET A 155 -8.50 1.76 14.24
C MET A 155 -8.45 3.28 14.41
N LEU A 156 -8.72 3.80 15.61
CA LEU A 156 -8.67 5.23 15.92
C LEU A 156 -7.25 5.82 15.87
N SER A 157 -6.24 5.02 16.21
CA SER A 157 -4.84 5.48 16.16
C SER A 157 -4.31 5.79 14.76
N ALA A 158 -5.01 5.39 13.70
CA ALA A 158 -4.64 5.72 12.32
C ALA A 158 -5.12 7.10 11.85
N LEU A 159 -6.00 7.77 12.61
CA LEU A 159 -6.56 9.08 12.25
C LEU A 159 -5.54 10.24 12.35
N PRO A 160 -4.73 10.36 13.44
CA PRO A 160 -3.73 11.44 13.53
C PRO A 160 -2.65 11.40 12.43
N PRO A 161 -2.05 10.23 12.08
CA PRO A 161 -1.12 10.14 10.96
C PRO A 161 -1.70 10.60 9.62
N PHE A 162 -3.00 10.38 9.39
CA PHE A 162 -3.67 10.82 8.16
C PHE A 162 -3.83 12.34 8.08
N LEU A 163 -4.21 12.99 9.19
CA LEU A 163 -4.29 14.45 9.23
C LEU A 163 -2.93 15.07 8.95
N ILE A 164 -1.86 14.51 9.51
CA ILE A 164 -0.48 14.93 9.22
C ILE A 164 -0.16 14.73 7.73
N ALA A 165 -0.48 13.57 7.14
CA ALA A 165 -0.23 13.29 5.73
C ALA A 165 -0.93 14.29 4.80
N ILE A 166 -2.20 14.61 5.08
CA ILE A 166 -2.96 15.62 4.33
C ILE A 166 -2.29 16.97 4.45
N THR A 167 -1.95 17.40 5.67
CA THR A 167 -1.34 18.73 5.86
C THR A 167 -0.02 18.85 5.12
N VAL A 168 0.81 17.80 5.09
CA VAL A 168 2.07 17.77 4.33
C VAL A 168 1.82 17.87 2.82
N LEU A 169 0.81 17.16 2.31
CA LEU A 169 0.43 17.16 0.89
C LEU A 169 -0.06 18.54 0.39
N PHE A 170 -0.64 19.35 1.28
CA PHE A 170 -1.13 20.71 0.96
C PHE A 170 -0.17 21.83 1.36
N SER A 171 0.90 21.52 2.10
CA SER A 171 1.94 22.50 2.51
C SER A 171 3.18 22.51 1.61
N VAL A 172 3.30 21.52 0.71
CA VAL A 172 4.33 21.43 -0.34
C VAL A 172 3.71 21.90 -1.65
#